data_AF-A0A2T0MDF8-F1
#
_entry.id   AF-A0A2T0MDF8-F1
#
_cell.length_a   1.000
_cell.length_b   1.000
_cell.length_c   1.000
_cell.angle_alpha   90.00
_cell.angle_beta   90.00
_cell.angle_gamma   90.00
#
_symmetry.space_group_name_H-M   'P 1'
#
loop_
_entity.id
_entity.type
_entity.pdbx_description
1 polymer ?
#
loop_
_entity_poly.entity_id
_entity_poly.type
_entity_poly.pdbx_seq_one_letter_code
_entity_poly.pdbx_strand_id
1 'polypeptide(L)'
;MKTSSNVLFRFLIPVLFIVAVACSKDDSETLGPDGNGEIEELAPTITTSEFETDEGQIGISISAREIARKGYKPFTAVISISSSPAIEETVPFDEFNNLANLSFENDQLDDTLENELKEGIAVQVTVRDETNAVLGTQSFSKLSFKANPDEEEIDASGLDDLFAEVNLRPDLKYYMQLVDKDNNVIGAPSSQRYPATGIDPPTDIRLRGNLNYSEEPDLLERFTTYYFERIPGNEEFFSIAVHDGDDIHYLYMLNEQLYIQSRGNLAVNGGNTNVADFPAYWFKIEKDGPGLFKIVPRGTENPLVVSGSTFVTASTSEPDEPNYFRILLFDIDWDVQVIDSQFLKPIMPPSATNSAYNSTLRNCSSGTLTQTIGETTSITTTQTAGYEETMSVSTTNTAGVEVSVEVAYEAEAKFFNSGTKKSIKGSVTGSYEYSKTATETNTKSRSLSAEQSVQVSVSRELGVPPGTAISVADIYQQYQNIKVPFVQRFIISGKYQDDNSDLTGQEILTQFAFNSFTGVVTEVGIDFIEVTVRGTTIIDRLIETSTETRDIANACN
;
A
#
# COMPACT_ATOMS: atom_id res chain seq x y z
N MET A 1 45.45 -4.76 -9.12
CA MET A 1 46.43 -5.28 -8.13
C MET A 1 45.96 -6.64 -7.64
N LYS A 2 46.84 -7.65 -7.70
CA LYS A 2 46.64 -9.02 -7.17
C LYS A 2 46.85 -9.05 -5.65
N THR A 3 46.13 -9.93 -4.95
CA THR A 3 46.53 -10.86 -3.85
C THR A 3 45.23 -11.32 -3.15
N SER A 4 44.73 -12.56 -3.21
CA SER A 4 45.20 -13.88 -2.74
C SER A 4 45.44 -13.98 -1.22
N SER A 5 44.62 -14.76 -0.51
CA SER A 5 45.08 -15.66 0.58
C SER A 5 43.99 -16.66 1.01
N ASN A 6 44.36 -17.94 1.05
CA ASN A 6 43.65 -19.11 1.58
C ASN A 6 44.13 -19.42 3.01
N VAL A 7 43.25 -19.88 3.91
CA VAL A 7 43.54 -20.78 5.07
C VAL A 7 42.17 -21.40 5.47
N LEU A 8 41.82 -22.69 5.43
CA LEU A 8 42.40 -23.99 5.82
C LEU A 8 42.44 -24.24 7.33
N PHE A 9 41.39 -24.83 7.91
CA PHE A 9 41.46 -25.53 9.20
C PHE A 9 40.64 -26.82 9.19
N ARG A 10 41.36 -27.94 9.29
CA ARG A 10 40.86 -29.30 9.57
C ARG A 10 40.97 -29.54 11.07
N PHE A 11 39.99 -30.19 11.69
CA PHE A 11 40.25 -31.07 12.84
C PHE A 11 39.35 -32.31 12.80
N LEU A 12 39.98 -33.41 13.22
CA LEU A 12 39.65 -34.82 13.09
C LEU A 12 39.20 -35.33 14.49
N ILE A 13 38.12 -36.13 14.57
CA ILE A 13 37.95 -37.45 15.27
C ILE A 13 38.43 -37.57 16.75
N PRO A 14 37.71 -38.23 17.73
CA PRO A 14 37.14 -39.58 17.58
C PRO A 14 35.82 -39.97 18.27
N VAL A 15 35.32 -41.10 17.73
CA VAL A 15 34.41 -42.13 18.24
C VAL A 15 34.80 -42.66 19.64
N LEU A 16 33.80 -42.85 20.52
CA LEU A 16 33.90 -43.77 21.65
C LEU A 16 32.73 -44.75 21.66
N PHE A 17 33.07 -46.02 21.47
CA PHE A 17 32.27 -47.22 21.61
C PHE A 17 32.14 -47.57 23.11
N ILE A 18 30.93 -47.82 23.62
CA ILE A 18 30.74 -48.62 24.84
C ILE A 18 29.70 -49.71 24.53
N VAL A 19 30.19 -50.94 24.46
CA VAL A 19 29.43 -52.19 24.51
C VAL A 19 29.69 -52.81 25.88
N ALA A 20 28.63 -53.11 26.62
CA ALA A 20 28.58 -53.93 27.84
C ALA A 20 27.13 -53.85 28.36
N VAL A 21 26.37 -54.89 28.72
CA VAL A 21 26.50 -56.35 28.79
C VAL A 21 25.06 -56.87 28.71
N ALA A 22 24.78 -57.82 27.82
CA ALA A 22 23.56 -58.61 27.87
C ALA A 22 23.73 -59.70 28.94
N CYS A 23 22.92 -59.64 30.00
CA CYS A 23 22.69 -60.74 30.91
C CYS A 23 21.19 -61.04 30.95
N SER A 24 20.87 -62.26 30.55
CA SER A 24 19.56 -62.89 30.63
C SER A 24 19.03 -62.95 32.05
N LYS A 25 17.73 -62.74 32.21
CA LYS A 25 16.92 -63.56 33.11
C LYS A 25 15.51 -63.66 32.55
N ASP A 26 15.16 -64.88 32.14
CA ASP A 26 13.78 -65.35 32.16
C ASP A 26 13.27 -65.19 33.60
N ASP A 27 12.26 -64.36 33.78
CA ASP A 27 11.29 -64.55 34.84
C ASP A 27 9.91 -64.49 34.17
N SER A 28 9.37 -65.69 33.95
CA SER A 28 7.97 -65.92 33.66
C SER A 28 7.17 -65.48 34.89
N GLU A 29 6.76 -64.23 34.93
CA GLU A 29 5.76 -63.77 35.88
C GLU A 29 4.36 -63.97 35.30
N THR A 30 3.69 -64.95 35.87
CA THR A 30 2.24 -65.08 35.92
C THR A 30 1.56 -63.74 36.19
N LEU A 31 0.65 -63.34 35.29
CA LEU A 31 -0.33 -62.26 35.51
C LEU A 31 -1.11 -62.51 36.81
N GLY A 32 -0.72 -61.81 37.88
CA GLY A 32 -1.55 -61.64 39.08
C GLY A 32 -2.62 -60.56 38.82
N PRO A 33 -3.76 -60.58 39.55
CA PRO A 33 -4.92 -59.72 39.30
C PRO A 33 -4.80 -58.28 39.83
N ASP A 34 -3.58 -57.79 40.08
CA ASP A 34 -3.33 -56.43 40.56
C ASP A 34 -2.48 -55.68 39.52
N GLY A 35 -3.13 -55.24 38.44
CA GLY A 35 -2.53 -54.27 37.52
C GLY A 35 -2.37 -52.94 38.24
N ASN A 36 -1.16 -52.39 38.24
CA ASN A 36 -0.90 -51.01 38.68
C ASN A 36 -1.96 -50.09 38.08
N GLY A 37 -2.72 -49.42 38.96
CA GLY A 37 -3.83 -48.53 38.61
C GLY A 37 -3.34 -47.26 37.95
N GLU A 38 -2.89 -47.38 36.70
CA GLU A 38 -2.51 -46.28 35.84
C GLU A 38 -3.53 -46.14 34.70
N ILE A 39 -3.78 -44.90 34.30
CA ILE A 39 -4.59 -44.62 33.12
C ILE A 39 -3.74 -44.94 31.89
N GLU A 40 -4.28 -45.74 30.98
CA GLU A 40 -3.66 -46.05 29.71
C GLU A 40 -4.07 -45.03 28.66
N GLU A 41 -3.08 -44.43 28.00
CA GLU A 41 -3.30 -43.48 26.92
C GLU A 41 -3.33 -44.22 25.57
N LEU A 42 -4.46 -44.12 24.88
CA LEU A 42 -4.74 -44.79 23.60
C LEU A 42 -4.86 -43.78 22.46
N ALA A 43 -4.81 -44.30 21.23
CA ALA A 43 -5.06 -43.52 20.03
C ALA A 43 -6.41 -42.76 20.12
N PRO A 44 -6.46 -41.54 19.57
CA PRO A 44 -7.67 -40.72 19.61
C PRO A 44 -8.80 -41.36 18.80
N THR A 45 -10.02 -41.28 19.34
CA THR A 45 -11.25 -41.69 18.62
C THR A 45 -11.98 -40.50 18.00
N ILE A 46 -11.74 -39.28 18.50
CA ILE A 46 -12.25 -38.02 17.98
C ILE A 46 -11.39 -37.66 16.78
N THR A 47 -11.96 -37.57 15.57
CA THR A 47 -11.21 -37.21 14.35
C THR A 47 -11.51 -35.77 13.96
N THR A 48 -10.51 -35.01 13.51
CA THR A 48 -10.73 -33.61 13.11
C THR A 48 -11.65 -33.45 11.90
N SER A 49 -11.82 -34.50 11.09
CA SER A 49 -12.72 -34.54 9.93
C SER A 49 -14.19 -34.63 10.30
N GLU A 50 -14.54 -34.92 11.55
CA GLU A 50 -15.94 -34.97 11.99
C GLU A 50 -16.53 -33.57 12.27
N PHE A 51 -15.67 -32.55 12.32
CA PHE A 51 -16.07 -31.15 12.50
C PHE A 51 -16.25 -30.49 11.14
N GLU A 52 -17.46 -29.96 10.91
CA GLU A 52 -17.78 -29.20 9.70
C GLU A 52 -16.89 -27.97 9.57
N THR A 53 -16.27 -27.83 8.40
CA THR A 53 -15.45 -26.67 8.01
C THR A 53 -16.25 -25.77 7.07
N ASP A 54 -16.05 -24.47 7.19
CA ASP A 54 -16.40 -23.52 6.14
C ASP A 54 -15.49 -23.75 4.92
N GLU A 55 -16.08 -24.02 3.76
CA GLU A 55 -15.37 -24.22 2.50
C GLU A 55 -14.79 -22.90 1.94
N GLY A 56 -15.20 -21.76 2.50
CA GLY A 56 -14.75 -20.44 2.11
C GLY A 56 -15.36 -19.97 0.79
N GLN A 57 -14.72 -18.97 0.20
CA GLN A 57 -15.17 -18.30 -1.02
C GLN A 57 -14.05 -18.23 -2.06
N ILE A 58 -14.44 -18.16 -3.32
CA ILE A 58 -13.57 -17.75 -4.42
C ILE A 58 -14.15 -16.54 -5.13
N GLY A 59 -13.29 -15.63 -5.57
CA GLY A 59 -13.73 -14.40 -6.21
C GLY A 59 -12.62 -13.70 -6.98
N ILE A 60 -12.99 -12.54 -7.50
CA ILE A 60 -12.11 -11.55 -8.13
C ILE A 60 -12.33 -10.19 -7.49
N SER A 61 -11.29 -9.37 -7.45
CA SER A 61 -11.34 -7.98 -6.99
C SER A 61 -11.01 -7.07 -8.16
N ILE A 62 -11.94 -6.20 -8.53
CA ILE A 62 -11.73 -5.21 -9.59
C ILE A 62 -11.42 -3.88 -8.93
N SER A 63 -10.33 -3.24 -9.35
CA SER A 63 -9.94 -1.91 -8.90
C SER A 63 -10.20 -0.87 -9.99
N ALA A 64 -10.89 0.21 -9.62
CA ALA A 64 -11.07 1.40 -10.45
C ALA A 64 -10.32 2.59 -9.86
N ARG A 65 -9.21 2.33 -9.16
CA ARG A 65 -8.45 3.32 -8.41
C ARG A 65 -7.81 4.34 -9.35
N GLU A 66 -7.27 3.93 -10.50
CA GLU A 66 -6.69 4.84 -11.50
C GLU A 66 -7.74 5.77 -12.11
N ILE A 67 -8.96 5.28 -12.31
CA ILE A 67 -10.10 6.11 -12.76
C ILE A 67 -10.42 7.17 -11.70
N ALA A 68 -10.45 6.77 -10.43
CA ALA A 68 -10.71 7.68 -9.32
C ALA A 68 -9.59 8.72 -9.12
N ARG A 69 -8.32 8.36 -9.36
CA ARG A 69 -7.17 9.30 -9.31
C ARG A 69 -7.28 10.43 -10.33
N LYS A 70 -8.00 10.22 -11.44
CA LYS A 70 -8.30 11.26 -12.44
C LYS A 70 -9.50 12.14 -12.08
N GLY A 71 -10.12 11.92 -10.92
CA GLY A 71 -11.24 12.72 -10.40
C GLY A 71 -12.63 12.21 -10.77
N TYR A 72 -12.73 11.07 -11.44
CA TYR A 72 -14.03 10.41 -11.70
C TYR A 72 -14.48 9.60 -10.49
N LYS A 73 -15.77 9.28 -10.42
CA LYS A 73 -16.37 8.49 -9.33
C LYS A 73 -16.91 7.16 -9.86
N PRO A 74 -16.12 6.07 -9.84
CA PRO A 74 -16.61 4.73 -10.17
C PRO A 74 -17.75 4.34 -9.24
N PHE A 75 -18.84 3.81 -9.80
CA PHE A 75 -20.04 3.46 -9.05
C PHE A 75 -20.40 1.98 -9.16
N THR A 76 -20.37 1.41 -10.38
CA THR A 76 -20.64 -0.02 -10.60
C THR A 76 -19.68 -0.66 -11.60
N ALA A 77 -19.39 -1.95 -11.41
CA ALA A 77 -18.75 -2.82 -12.37
C ALA A 77 -19.79 -3.79 -12.94
N VAL A 78 -19.95 -3.82 -14.26
CA VAL A 78 -20.67 -4.89 -14.97
C VAL A 78 -19.65 -5.95 -15.37
N ILE A 79 -19.77 -7.15 -14.82
CA ILE A 79 -18.83 -8.26 -14.97
C ILE A 79 -19.52 -9.37 -15.75
N SER A 80 -19.08 -9.59 -16.99
CA SER A 80 -19.58 -10.65 -17.87
C SER A 80 -18.55 -11.79 -17.94
N ILE A 81 -18.93 -12.96 -17.42
CA ILE A 81 -18.10 -14.17 -17.35
C ILE A 81 -18.53 -15.12 -18.46
N SER A 82 -17.56 -15.54 -19.29
CA SER A 82 -17.81 -16.42 -20.43
C SER A 82 -17.89 -17.90 -20.07
N SER A 83 -18.63 -18.25 -19.02
CA SER A 83 -18.88 -19.63 -18.56
C SER A 83 -20.04 -20.30 -19.30
N SER A 84 -20.28 -21.58 -19.02
CA SER A 84 -21.46 -22.31 -19.47
C SER A 84 -22.29 -22.80 -18.28
N PRO A 85 -23.36 -22.07 -17.87
CA PRO A 85 -23.96 -20.91 -18.52
C PRO A 85 -23.18 -19.61 -18.30
N ALA A 86 -23.34 -18.63 -19.20
CA ALA A 86 -22.72 -17.32 -19.06
C ALA A 86 -23.34 -16.58 -17.87
N ILE A 87 -22.49 -15.91 -17.09
CA ILE A 87 -22.89 -15.16 -15.89
C ILE A 87 -22.63 -13.68 -16.17
N GLU A 88 -23.60 -12.84 -15.84
CA GLU A 88 -23.43 -11.38 -15.87
C GLU A 88 -23.91 -10.81 -14.54
N GLU A 89 -23.00 -10.19 -13.81
CA GLU A 89 -23.27 -9.62 -12.49
C GLU A 89 -22.94 -8.13 -12.48
N THR A 90 -23.71 -7.36 -11.73
CA THR A 90 -23.42 -5.94 -11.49
C THR A 90 -23.08 -5.76 -10.03
N VAL A 91 -21.85 -5.34 -9.76
CA VAL A 91 -21.31 -5.18 -8.41
C VAL A 91 -21.04 -3.70 -8.14
N PRO A 92 -21.45 -3.14 -6.99
CA PRO A 92 -21.10 -1.78 -6.63
C PRO A 92 -19.61 -1.66 -6.31
N PHE A 93 -19.01 -0.52 -6.65
CA PHE A 93 -17.72 -0.14 -6.09
C PHE A 93 -17.90 0.38 -4.67
N ASP A 94 -16.97 0.04 -3.78
CA ASP A 94 -16.82 0.76 -2.52
C ASP A 94 -16.41 2.22 -2.82
N GLU A 95 -17.09 3.17 -2.18
CA GLU A 95 -16.97 4.60 -2.47
C GLU A 95 -15.52 5.11 -2.32
N PHE A 96 -14.80 4.60 -1.32
CA PHE A 96 -13.49 5.12 -0.94
C PHE A 96 -12.33 4.20 -1.28
N ASN A 97 -12.53 2.87 -1.27
CA ASN A 97 -11.50 1.92 -1.74
C ASN A 97 -11.48 1.81 -3.27
N ASN A 98 -12.60 2.13 -3.94
CA ASN A 98 -12.81 1.94 -5.38
C ASN A 98 -12.56 0.49 -5.83
N LEU A 99 -12.92 -0.46 -4.96
CA LEU A 99 -12.87 -1.89 -5.20
C LEU A 99 -14.28 -2.46 -5.37
N ALA A 100 -14.44 -3.37 -6.31
CA ALA A 100 -15.65 -4.17 -6.51
C ALA A 100 -15.29 -5.65 -6.44
N ASN A 101 -15.81 -6.35 -5.43
CA ASN A 101 -15.55 -7.77 -5.20
C ASN A 101 -16.73 -8.60 -5.72
N LEU A 102 -16.46 -9.52 -6.65
CA LEU A 102 -17.40 -10.58 -7.02
C LEU A 102 -16.90 -11.89 -6.41
N SER A 103 -17.71 -12.50 -5.55
CA SER A 103 -17.35 -13.73 -4.85
C SER A 103 -18.50 -14.73 -4.82
N PHE A 104 -18.16 -16.01 -4.84
CA PHE A 104 -19.07 -17.14 -4.69
C PHE A 104 -18.65 -17.97 -3.48
N GLU A 105 -19.63 -18.45 -2.72
CA GLU A 105 -19.38 -19.45 -1.67
C GLU A 105 -19.09 -20.80 -2.34
N ASN A 106 -18.04 -21.50 -1.89
CA ASN A 106 -17.64 -22.76 -2.52
C ASN A 106 -18.72 -23.85 -2.37
N ASP A 107 -19.47 -23.84 -1.26
CA ASP A 107 -20.55 -24.80 -1.00
C ASP A 107 -21.79 -24.62 -1.89
N GLN A 108 -21.85 -23.53 -2.67
CA GLN A 108 -22.92 -23.23 -3.62
C GLN A 108 -22.53 -23.53 -5.07
N LEU A 109 -21.26 -23.85 -5.34
CA LEU A 109 -20.76 -24.16 -6.66
C LEU A 109 -20.76 -25.67 -6.89
N ASP A 110 -21.03 -26.10 -8.12
CA ASP A 110 -20.72 -27.47 -8.52
C ASP A 110 -19.23 -27.61 -8.85
N ASP A 111 -18.68 -28.83 -8.71
CA ASP A 111 -17.27 -29.12 -8.95
C ASP A 111 -16.79 -28.68 -10.35
N THR A 112 -17.67 -28.65 -11.35
CA THR A 112 -17.27 -28.30 -12.72
C THR A 112 -17.04 -26.81 -12.84
N LEU A 113 -18.02 -26.01 -12.38
CA LEU A 113 -17.94 -24.56 -12.38
C LEU A 113 -16.86 -24.04 -11.43
N GLU A 114 -16.72 -24.63 -10.24
CA GLU A 114 -15.69 -24.25 -9.27
C GLU A 114 -14.28 -24.44 -9.88
N ASN A 115 -14.04 -25.59 -10.53
CA ASN A 115 -12.76 -25.84 -11.20
C ASN A 115 -12.54 -24.92 -12.40
N GLU A 116 -13.56 -24.65 -13.21
CA GLU A 116 -13.47 -23.70 -14.35
C GLU A 116 -13.08 -22.29 -13.87
N LEU A 117 -13.71 -21.80 -12.81
CA LEU A 117 -13.42 -20.49 -12.22
C LEU A 117 -12.01 -20.44 -11.60
N LYS A 118 -11.59 -21.49 -10.88
CA LYS A 118 -10.23 -21.57 -10.29
C LYS A 118 -9.14 -21.67 -11.36
N GLU A 119 -9.34 -22.48 -12.39
CA GLU A 119 -8.39 -22.62 -13.51
C GLU A 119 -8.28 -21.32 -14.31
N GLY A 120 -9.36 -20.55 -14.38
CA GLY A 120 -9.44 -19.21 -14.90
C GLY A 120 -10.18 -19.12 -16.23
N ILE A 121 -11.00 -18.07 -16.36
CA ILE A 121 -11.97 -17.90 -17.44
C ILE A 121 -11.90 -16.50 -18.05
N ALA A 122 -12.42 -16.34 -19.28
CA ALA A 122 -12.52 -15.03 -19.89
C ALA A 122 -13.59 -14.17 -19.18
N VAL A 123 -13.20 -12.96 -18.80
CA VAL A 123 -14.03 -11.99 -18.08
C VAL A 123 -13.95 -10.65 -18.79
N GLN A 124 -15.09 -10.01 -19.01
CA GLN A 124 -15.16 -8.62 -19.43
C GLN A 124 -15.72 -7.78 -18.30
N VAL A 125 -15.08 -6.64 -18.04
CA VAL A 125 -15.49 -5.70 -17.01
C VAL A 125 -15.73 -4.33 -17.62
N THR A 126 -16.89 -3.75 -17.35
CA THR A 126 -17.22 -2.37 -17.73
C THR A 126 -17.50 -1.55 -16.46
N VAL A 127 -16.71 -0.50 -16.25
CA VAL A 127 -16.85 0.42 -15.12
C VAL A 127 -17.78 1.57 -15.53
N ARG A 128 -18.75 1.88 -14.67
CA ARG A 128 -19.72 2.96 -14.86
C ARG A 128 -19.79 3.90 -13.66
N ASP A 129 -20.10 5.15 -13.93
CA ASP A 129 -20.44 6.14 -12.90
C ASP A 129 -21.92 6.03 -12.45
N GLU A 130 -22.35 6.90 -11.55
CA GLU A 130 -23.73 6.96 -11.03
C GLU A 130 -24.78 7.29 -12.11
N THR A 131 -24.36 7.92 -13.22
CA THR A 131 -25.21 8.28 -14.36
C THR A 131 -25.30 7.18 -15.43
N ASN A 132 -24.59 6.07 -15.22
CA ASN A 132 -24.34 4.98 -16.18
C ASN A 132 -23.43 5.35 -17.36
N ALA A 133 -22.66 6.44 -17.28
CA ALA A 133 -21.62 6.71 -18.25
C ALA A 133 -20.47 5.70 -18.08
N VAL A 134 -19.91 5.23 -19.19
CA VAL A 134 -18.79 4.28 -19.17
C VAL A 134 -17.49 5.03 -18.91
N LEU A 135 -16.80 4.65 -17.84
CA LEU A 135 -15.49 5.21 -17.49
C LEU A 135 -14.34 4.36 -18.02
N GLY A 136 -14.55 3.05 -18.18
CA GLY A 136 -13.53 2.13 -18.68
C GLY A 136 -14.12 0.77 -19.04
N THR A 137 -13.43 0.02 -19.90
CA THR A 137 -13.78 -1.37 -20.21
C THR A 137 -12.50 -2.17 -20.44
N GLN A 138 -12.39 -3.30 -19.74
CA GLN A 138 -11.25 -4.19 -19.81
C GLN A 138 -11.71 -5.62 -20.08
N SER A 139 -11.01 -6.32 -20.97
CA SER A 139 -11.25 -7.73 -21.23
C SER A 139 -10.04 -8.56 -20.79
N PHE A 140 -10.29 -9.52 -19.90
CA PHE A 140 -9.32 -10.50 -19.43
C PHE A 140 -9.56 -11.81 -20.17
N SER A 141 -8.56 -12.30 -20.89
CA SER A 141 -8.68 -13.58 -21.62
C SER A 141 -8.71 -14.78 -20.70
N LYS A 142 -8.11 -14.67 -19.51
CA LYS A 142 -8.07 -15.69 -18.48
C LYS A 142 -7.85 -15.06 -17.11
N LEU A 143 -8.87 -15.09 -16.26
CA LEU A 143 -8.83 -14.59 -14.89
C LEU A 143 -9.28 -15.69 -13.93
N SER A 144 -8.44 -16.02 -12.95
CA SER A 144 -8.68 -17.08 -11.97
C SER A 144 -9.34 -16.53 -10.70
N PHE A 145 -10.43 -17.17 -10.28
CA PHE A 145 -11.13 -16.85 -9.04
C PHE A 145 -10.44 -17.55 -7.88
N LYS A 146 -10.14 -16.79 -6.82
CA LYS A 146 -9.36 -17.28 -5.67
C LYS A 146 -9.92 -16.71 -4.37
N ALA A 147 -9.60 -17.35 -3.25
CA ALA A 147 -9.67 -16.69 -1.95
C ALA A 147 -8.60 -15.60 -1.89
N ASN A 148 -8.91 -14.46 -1.27
CA ASN A 148 -8.00 -13.31 -1.16
C ASN A 148 -7.32 -12.94 -2.50
N PRO A 149 -8.09 -12.69 -3.59
CA PRO A 149 -7.54 -12.41 -4.89
C PRO A 149 -6.68 -11.14 -4.85
N ASP A 150 -5.71 -11.06 -5.76
CA ASP A 150 -5.05 -9.79 -6.04
C ASP A 150 -6.01 -8.91 -6.86
N GLU A 151 -5.79 -7.60 -6.81
CA GLU A 151 -6.65 -6.64 -7.48
C GLU A 151 -6.32 -6.53 -8.97
N GLU A 152 -7.35 -6.52 -9.80
CA GLU A 152 -7.23 -6.28 -11.23
C GLU A 152 -7.61 -4.83 -11.53
N GLU A 153 -6.62 -4.00 -11.83
CA GLU A 153 -6.81 -2.57 -12.12
C GLU A 153 -7.40 -2.35 -13.53
N ILE A 154 -8.39 -1.47 -13.62
CA ILE A 154 -8.99 -1.06 -14.88
C ILE A 154 -8.23 0.14 -15.45
N ASP A 155 -7.80 0.02 -16.71
CA ASP A 155 -7.09 1.09 -17.40
C ASP A 155 -7.93 2.38 -17.49
N ALA A 156 -7.28 3.50 -17.18
CA ALA A 156 -7.85 4.84 -17.22
C ALA A 156 -7.19 5.72 -18.29
N SER A 157 -6.31 5.18 -19.15
CA SER A 157 -5.53 5.96 -20.13
C SER A 157 -6.38 6.85 -21.05
N GLY A 158 -7.61 6.43 -21.39
CA GLY A 158 -8.54 7.16 -22.24
C GLY A 158 -9.35 8.28 -21.57
N LEU A 159 -9.16 8.51 -20.27
CA LEU A 159 -9.84 9.57 -19.52
C LEU A 159 -8.96 10.81 -19.34
N ASP A 160 -9.57 12.00 -19.38
CA ASP A 160 -8.89 13.24 -19.03
C ASP A 160 -8.60 13.28 -17.52
N ASP A 161 -7.47 13.85 -17.11
CA ASP A 161 -7.19 14.04 -15.69
C ASP A 161 -7.81 15.37 -15.22
N LEU A 162 -8.91 15.29 -14.45
CA LEU A 162 -9.64 16.46 -13.94
C LEU A 162 -8.84 17.23 -12.89
N PHE A 163 -7.73 16.66 -12.40
CA PHE A 163 -6.80 17.26 -11.45
C PHE A 163 -5.44 17.60 -12.10
N ALA A 164 -5.36 17.68 -13.43
CA ALA A 164 -4.14 18.06 -14.13
C ALA A 164 -3.83 19.56 -14.09
N GLU A 165 -4.83 20.40 -13.77
CA GLU A 165 -4.64 21.84 -13.74
C GLU A 165 -3.69 22.27 -12.61
N VAL A 166 -2.67 23.06 -12.96
CA VAL A 166 -1.67 23.58 -12.03
C VAL A 166 -2.09 24.96 -11.52
N ASN A 167 -2.21 25.08 -10.19
CA ASN A 167 -2.54 26.34 -9.52
C ASN A 167 -1.38 26.79 -8.64
N LEU A 168 -0.72 27.88 -9.07
CA LEU A 168 0.43 28.50 -8.41
C LEU A 168 0.13 29.98 -8.17
N ARG A 169 0.45 30.47 -6.97
CA ARG A 169 0.26 31.85 -6.55
C ARG A 169 1.40 32.71 -7.09
N PRO A 170 1.13 33.81 -7.82
CA PRO A 170 2.18 34.53 -8.55
C PRO A 170 3.14 35.33 -7.66
N ASP A 171 2.74 35.66 -6.44
CA ASP A 171 3.55 36.38 -5.44
C ASP A 171 4.44 35.44 -4.60
N LEU A 172 4.38 34.13 -4.83
CA LEU A 172 5.18 33.14 -4.09
C LEU A 172 6.34 32.58 -4.90
N LYS A 173 7.37 32.22 -4.16
CA LYS A 173 8.63 31.72 -4.68
C LYS A 173 8.69 30.20 -4.50
N TYR A 174 8.75 29.46 -5.60
CA TYR A 174 8.69 27.99 -5.59
C TYR A 174 10.05 27.38 -5.90
N TYR A 175 10.43 26.34 -5.17
CA TYR A 175 11.59 25.52 -5.49
C TYR A 175 11.31 24.67 -6.72
N MET A 176 12.23 24.68 -7.68
CA MET A 176 12.12 23.84 -8.87
C MET A 176 13.23 22.81 -8.87
N GLN A 177 12.86 21.53 -8.83
CA GLN A 177 13.77 20.39 -8.88
C GLN A 177 13.59 19.61 -10.17
N LEU A 178 14.67 19.02 -10.67
CA LEU A 178 14.63 18.01 -11.71
C LEU A 178 14.56 16.63 -11.08
N VAL A 179 13.63 15.81 -11.56
CA VAL A 179 13.49 14.41 -11.17
C VAL A 179 13.55 13.49 -12.39
N ASP A 180 14.01 12.27 -12.17
CA ASP A 180 13.87 11.19 -13.15
C ASP A 180 12.45 10.57 -13.09
N LYS A 181 12.18 9.61 -13.98
CA LYS A 181 10.90 8.88 -14.02
C LYS A 181 10.56 8.14 -12.73
N ASP A 182 11.56 7.84 -11.90
CA ASP A 182 11.43 7.15 -10.62
C ASP A 182 11.29 8.17 -9.47
N ASN A 183 11.03 9.45 -9.79
CA ASN A 183 10.86 10.56 -8.85
C ASN A 183 12.10 10.90 -8.00
N ASN A 184 13.30 10.43 -8.40
CA ASN A 184 14.55 10.78 -7.73
C ASN A 184 15.02 12.16 -8.17
N VAL A 185 15.39 13.02 -7.21
CA VAL A 185 16.00 14.32 -7.52
C VAL A 185 17.36 14.12 -8.18
N ILE A 186 17.54 14.63 -9.40
CA ILE A 186 18.79 14.58 -10.16
C ILE A 186 19.49 15.94 -10.24
N GLY A 187 18.76 17.04 -10.00
CA GLY A 187 19.30 18.39 -10.02
C GLY A 187 18.22 19.45 -9.85
N ALA A 188 18.54 20.68 -10.21
CA ALA A 188 17.64 21.81 -10.25
C ALA A 188 18.06 22.78 -11.36
N PRO A 189 17.11 23.44 -12.06
CA PRO A 189 17.43 24.56 -12.91
C PRO A 189 18.06 25.69 -12.08
N SER A 190 19.12 26.31 -12.61
CA SER A 190 19.88 27.37 -11.93
C SER A 190 19.80 28.68 -12.69
N SER A 191 19.30 29.71 -12.02
CA SER A 191 19.26 31.08 -12.51
C SER A 191 20.52 31.88 -12.18
N GLN A 192 21.62 31.25 -11.72
CA GLN A 192 22.85 31.92 -11.26
C GLN A 192 23.45 32.92 -12.28
N ARG A 193 23.08 32.82 -13.56
CA ARG A 193 23.54 33.74 -14.61
C ARG A 193 22.66 34.97 -14.83
N TYR A 194 21.50 35.11 -14.18
CA TYR A 194 20.68 36.31 -14.30
C TYR A 194 21.44 37.63 -13.95
N PRO A 195 22.40 37.65 -12.99
CA PRO A 195 23.16 38.87 -12.69
C PRO A 195 24.19 39.25 -13.77
N ALA A 196 24.37 38.43 -14.82
CA ALA A 196 25.38 38.66 -15.85
C ALA A 196 25.10 39.91 -16.69
N THR A 197 26.16 40.49 -17.25
CA THR A 197 26.08 41.66 -18.14
C THR A 197 25.97 41.29 -19.62
N GLY A 198 26.17 40.02 -19.99
CA GLY A 198 25.90 39.52 -21.35
C GLY A 198 24.40 39.33 -21.58
N ILE A 199 23.93 39.26 -22.84
CA ILE A 199 22.50 39.42 -23.18
C ILE A 199 21.71 38.09 -23.08
N ASP A 200 22.33 36.96 -23.43
CA ASP A 200 21.63 35.67 -23.49
C ASP A 200 22.44 34.57 -22.77
N PRO A 201 22.53 34.60 -21.43
CA PRO A 201 23.14 33.48 -20.72
C PRO A 201 22.19 32.28 -20.69
N PRO A 202 22.64 31.08 -21.09
CA PRO A 202 21.80 29.89 -21.02
C PRO A 202 21.52 29.51 -19.56
N THR A 203 20.37 28.89 -19.33
CA THR A 203 20.01 28.36 -18.00
C THR A 203 20.80 27.09 -17.73
N ASP A 204 21.56 27.10 -16.63
CA ASP A 204 22.40 25.97 -16.22
C ASP A 204 21.62 24.98 -15.35
N ILE A 205 22.19 23.79 -15.18
CA ILE A 205 21.70 22.78 -14.23
C ILE A 205 22.66 22.66 -13.07
N ARG A 206 22.12 22.70 -11.85
CA ARG A 206 22.85 22.33 -10.66
C ARG A 206 22.50 20.88 -10.29
N LEU A 207 23.46 19.98 -10.51
CA LEU A 207 23.29 18.54 -10.25
C LEU A 207 23.10 18.25 -8.76
N ARG A 208 22.41 17.14 -8.44
CA ARG A 208 22.08 16.72 -7.07
C ARG A 208 23.26 16.78 -6.10
N GLY A 209 24.45 16.33 -6.50
CA GLY A 209 25.64 16.35 -5.64
C GLY A 209 26.09 17.76 -5.19
N ASN A 210 25.60 18.80 -5.85
CA ASN A 210 25.88 20.21 -5.55
C ASN A 210 24.65 20.94 -4.97
N LEU A 211 23.54 20.24 -4.72
CA LEU A 211 22.32 20.76 -4.10
C LEU A 211 22.33 20.42 -2.61
N ASN A 212 23.00 21.26 -1.81
CA ASN A 212 23.00 21.14 -0.36
C ASN A 212 22.31 22.36 0.27
N TYR A 213 20.98 22.28 0.42
CA TYR A 213 20.18 23.35 1.03
C TYR A 213 20.50 23.58 2.51
N SER A 214 21.17 22.64 3.18
CA SER A 214 21.61 22.80 4.57
C SER A 214 22.91 23.58 4.70
N GLU A 215 23.82 23.49 3.72
CA GLU A 215 25.11 24.18 3.73
C GLU A 215 25.08 25.54 3.04
N GLU A 216 24.30 25.67 1.96
CA GLU A 216 24.18 26.91 1.17
C GLU A 216 22.71 27.35 0.96
N PRO A 217 21.91 27.51 2.03
CA PRO A 217 20.48 27.81 1.92
C PRO A 217 20.21 29.06 1.08
N ASP A 218 20.82 30.20 1.42
CA ASP A 218 20.58 31.48 0.74
C ASP A 218 20.92 31.45 -0.75
N LEU A 219 22.02 30.77 -1.11
CA LEU A 219 22.49 30.73 -2.48
C LEU A 219 21.59 29.83 -3.33
N LEU A 220 21.23 28.66 -2.82
CA LEU A 220 20.35 27.74 -3.52
C LEU A 220 18.95 28.30 -3.61
N GLU A 221 18.40 28.79 -2.50
CA GLU A 221 17.10 29.44 -2.50
C GLU A 221 17.06 30.60 -3.49
N ARG A 222 18.09 31.46 -3.56
CA ARG A 222 18.14 32.55 -4.56
C ARG A 222 18.14 32.08 -6.01
N PHE A 223 18.81 30.97 -6.32
CA PHE A 223 19.07 30.59 -7.72
C PHE A 223 18.31 29.37 -8.23
N THR A 224 17.62 28.62 -7.37
CA THR A 224 16.84 27.42 -7.76
C THR A 224 15.36 27.55 -7.42
N THR A 225 14.90 28.77 -7.19
CA THR A 225 13.49 29.06 -6.97
C THR A 225 12.99 30.12 -7.95
N TYR A 226 11.70 30.06 -8.24
CA TYR A 226 11.07 30.81 -9.33
C TYR A 226 9.65 31.25 -8.97
N TYR A 227 9.23 32.38 -9.54
CA TYR A 227 7.85 32.85 -9.55
C TYR A 227 7.16 32.35 -10.82
N PHE A 228 5.87 32.05 -10.70
CA PHE A 228 5.04 31.52 -11.78
C PHE A 228 3.81 32.40 -11.93
N GLU A 229 3.64 33.03 -13.08
CA GLU A 229 2.48 33.88 -13.37
C GLU A 229 1.82 33.43 -14.67
N ARG A 230 0.49 33.29 -14.67
CA ARG A 230 -0.25 32.95 -15.89
C ARG A 230 -0.14 34.09 -16.90
N ILE A 231 0.01 33.74 -18.17
CA ILE A 231 0.11 34.74 -19.23
C ILE A 231 -1.24 35.48 -19.38
N PRO A 232 -1.25 36.82 -19.36
CA PRO A 232 -2.48 37.59 -19.54
C PRO A 232 -3.23 37.22 -20.83
N GLY A 233 -4.49 36.81 -20.67
CA GLY A 233 -5.35 36.38 -21.79
C GLY A 233 -5.07 34.96 -22.31
N ASN A 234 -4.19 34.20 -21.67
CA ASN A 234 -4.00 32.78 -21.94
C ASN A 234 -3.61 32.01 -20.66
N GLU A 235 -4.62 31.42 -20.02
CA GLU A 235 -4.46 30.72 -18.74
C GLU A 235 -3.71 29.38 -18.87
N GLU A 236 -3.52 28.84 -20.07
CA GLU A 236 -2.79 27.58 -20.28
C GLU A 236 -1.27 27.73 -20.07
N PHE A 237 -0.74 28.95 -20.26
CA PHE A 237 0.69 29.21 -20.20
C PHE A 237 1.07 30.03 -18.98
N PHE A 238 2.28 29.78 -18.48
CA PHE A 238 2.95 30.52 -17.44
C PHE A 238 4.18 31.24 -18.01
N SER A 239 4.48 32.41 -17.46
CA SER A 239 5.84 32.94 -17.42
C SER A 239 6.53 32.46 -16.14
N ILE A 240 7.83 32.16 -16.24
CA ILE A 240 8.65 31.67 -15.14
C ILE A 240 9.79 32.67 -14.91
N ALA A 241 9.97 33.18 -13.70
CA ALA A 241 10.89 34.28 -13.45
C ALA A 241 11.63 34.22 -12.10
N VAL A 242 12.67 35.04 -11.99
CA VAL A 242 13.36 35.37 -10.74
C VAL A 242 13.28 36.89 -10.53
N HIS A 243 13.04 37.33 -9.30
CA HIS A 243 12.94 38.76 -8.96
C HIS A 243 14.22 39.23 -8.25
N ASP A 244 14.73 40.39 -8.64
CA ASP A 244 15.89 41.07 -8.03
C ASP A 244 15.52 42.52 -7.68
N GLY A 245 14.74 42.69 -6.62
CA GLY A 245 14.07 43.96 -6.35
C GLY A 245 12.91 44.18 -7.32
N ASP A 246 12.89 45.32 -8.00
CA ASP A 246 11.86 45.64 -9.01
C ASP A 246 12.15 44.98 -10.38
N ASP A 247 13.36 44.46 -10.58
CA ASP A 247 13.78 43.82 -11.84
C ASP A 247 13.29 42.37 -11.89
N ILE A 248 12.61 42.00 -12.98
CA ILE A 248 12.07 40.66 -13.23
C ILE A 248 12.87 40.00 -14.36
N HIS A 249 13.48 38.86 -14.05
CA HIS A 249 14.32 38.09 -14.96
C HIS A 249 13.61 36.81 -15.39
N TYR A 250 13.06 36.80 -16.60
CA TYR A 250 12.28 35.67 -17.11
C TYR A 250 13.12 34.58 -17.78
N LEU A 251 12.66 33.34 -17.66
CA LEU A 251 13.08 32.26 -18.56
C LEU A 251 12.49 32.49 -19.96
N TYR A 252 13.23 32.15 -21.01
CA TYR A 252 12.76 32.21 -22.39
C TYR A 252 13.51 31.24 -23.32
N MET A 253 12.87 30.91 -24.43
CA MET A 253 13.46 30.07 -25.47
C MET A 253 14.11 30.92 -26.57
N LEU A 254 15.31 30.52 -27.00
CA LEU A 254 15.98 31.04 -28.18
C LEU A 254 16.72 29.91 -28.88
N ASN A 255 16.45 29.68 -30.17
CA ASN A 255 17.06 28.60 -30.96
C ASN A 255 17.00 27.24 -30.26
N GLU A 256 15.81 26.84 -29.78
CA GLU A 256 15.54 25.56 -29.08
C GLU A 256 16.25 25.39 -27.73
N GLN A 257 16.95 26.41 -27.23
CA GLN A 257 17.64 26.37 -25.95
C GLN A 257 16.98 27.34 -24.95
N LEU A 258 16.98 26.96 -23.68
CA LEU A 258 16.45 27.77 -22.58
C LEU A 258 17.51 28.76 -22.06
N TYR A 259 17.09 30.00 -21.92
CA TYR A 259 17.88 31.12 -21.40
C TYR A 259 17.19 31.74 -20.18
N ILE A 260 17.97 32.46 -19.37
CA ILE A 260 17.48 33.32 -18.31
C ILE A 260 17.82 34.76 -18.68
N GLN A 261 16.82 35.64 -18.59
CA GLN A 261 17.00 37.05 -18.87
C GLN A 261 18.03 37.64 -17.90
N SER A 262 19.09 38.23 -18.44
CA SER A 262 20.14 38.83 -17.62
C SER A 262 19.90 40.31 -17.35
N ARG A 263 20.72 40.91 -16.47
CA ARG A 263 20.77 42.38 -16.33
C ARG A 263 21.15 43.08 -17.63
N GLY A 264 22.03 42.46 -18.42
CA GLY A 264 22.37 42.97 -19.76
C GLY A 264 21.17 42.99 -20.71
N ASN A 265 20.34 41.94 -20.67
CA ASN A 265 19.12 41.84 -21.47
C ASN A 265 18.07 42.88 -21.05
N LEU A 266 17.81 43.01 -19.73
CA LEU A 266 16.89 44.04 -19.21
C LEU A 266 17.31 45.46 -19.60
N ALA A 267 18.62 45.76 -19.55
CA ALA A 267 19.13 47.06 -19.95
C ALA A 267 18.88 47.35 -21.45
N VAL A 268 18.95 46.32 -22.30
CA VAL A 268 18.63 46.43 -23.73
C VAL A 268 17.13 46.60 -23.96
N ASN A 269 16.30 45.90 -23.18
CA ASN A 269 14.83 45.99 -23.27
C ASN A 269 14.27 47.27 -22.65
N GLY A 270 15.08 48.02 -21.89
CA GLY A 270 14.67 49.25 -21.22
C GLY A 270 13.83 49.01 -19.95
N GLY A 271 13.94 47.82 -19.35
CA GLY A 271 13.21 47.41 -18.14
C GLY A 271 12.57 46.03 -18.27
N ASN A 272 11.60 45.76 -17.39
CA ASN A 272 10.88 44.48 -17.34
C ASN A 272 10.16 44.20 -18.67
N THR A 273 10.28 42.97 -19.14
CA THR A 273 9.68 42.54 -20.41
C THR A 273 8.18 42.29 -20.23
N ASN A 274 7.37 42.80 -21.16
CA ASN A 274 5.94 42.48 -21.22
C ASN A 274 5.76 41.08 -21.84
N VAL A 275 5.77 40.03 -21.04
CA VAL A 275 5.73 38.64 -21.50
C VAL A 275 4.54 38.30 -22.41
N ALA A 276 3.42 39.02 -22.30
CA ALA A 276 2.26 38.84 -23.17
C ALA A 276 2.56 39.10 -24.66
N ASP A 277 3.57 39.92 -24.97
CA ASP A 277 3.94 40.24 -26.35
C ASP A 277 4.96 39.23 -26.94
N PHE A 278 5.52 38.35 -26.12
CA PHE A 278 6.64 37.49 -26.50
C PHE A 278 6.36 36.01 -26.22
N PRO A 279 5.86 35.24 -27.22
CA PRO A 279 5.57 33.81 -27.10
C PRO A 279 6.75 32.95 -26.63
N ALA A 280 7.99 33.41 -26.83
CA ALA A 280 9.21 32.70 -26.39
C ALA A 280 9.33 32.57 -24.86
N TYR A 281 8.54 33.33 -24.09
CA TYR A 281 8.52 33.34 -22.63
C TYR A 281 7.39 32.48 -22.04
N TRP A 282 6.63 31.79 -22.90
CA TRP A 282 5.41 31.09 -22.51
C TRP A 282 5.70 29.59 -22.34
N PHE A 283 5.37 29.05 -21.18
CA PHE A 283 5.60 27.66 -20.83
C PHE A 283 4.32 27.03 -20.30
N LYS A 284 3.98 25.86 -20.82
CA LYS A 284 2.91 25.03 -20.28
C LYS A 284 3.51 24.03 -19.29
N ILE A 285 2.83 23.80 -18.16
CA ILE A 285 3.22 22.80 -17.18
C ILE A 285 2.21 21.65 -17.30
N GLU A 286 2.68 20.49 -17.75
CA GLU A 286 1.82 19.34 -18.05
C GLU A 286 2.12 18.20 -17.08
N LYS A 287 1.08 17.65 -16.47
CA LYS A 287 1.18 16.46 -15.64
C LYS A 287 1.29 15.23 -16.52
N ASP A 288 2.32 14.42 -16.28
CA ASP A 288 2.56 13.16 -17.00
C ASP A 288 2.28 11.94 -16.11
N GLY A 289 2.37 12.12 -14.79
CA GLY A 289 2.06 11.10 -13.80
C GLY A 289 2.20 11.63 -12.36
N PRO A 290 2.09 10.77 -11.34
CA PRO A 290 2.24 11.16 -9.94
C PRO A 290 3.60 11.82 -9.65
N GLY A 291 3.61 13.13 -9.37
CA GLY A 291 4.85 13.88 -9.12
C GLY A 291 5.70 14.17 -10.36
N LEU A 292 5.23 13.80 -11.55
CA LEU A 292 5.97 13.93 -12.81
C LEU A 292 5.30 15.01 -13.67
N PHE A 293 6.00 16.13 -13.86
CA PHE A 293 5.52 17.22 -14.69
C PHE A 293 6.54 17.60 -15.76
N LYS A 294 6.05 17.80 -16.97
CA LYS A 294 6.81 18.31 -18.12
C LYS A 294 6.63 19.83 -18.19
N ILE A 295 7.68 20.55 -18.56
CA ILE A 295 7.57 21.96 -18.97
C ILE A 295 7.69 22.01 -20.49
N VAL A 296 6.65 22.48 -21.16
CA VAL A 296 6.56 22.51 -22.63
C VAL A 296 6.57 23.97 -23.11
N PRO A 297 7.60 24.41 -23.84
CA PRO A 297 7.61 25.74 -24.42
C PRO A 297 6.51 25.92 -25.47
N ARG A 298 5.98 27.13 -25.57
CA ARG A 298 4.96 27.42 -26.58
C ARG A 298 5.47 27.19 -28.00
N GLY A 299 4.70 26.43 -28.78
CA GLY A 299 4.92 26.23 -30.21
C GLY A 299 5.80 25.03 -30.58
N THR A 300 6.24 24.22 -29.61
CA THR A 300 7.09 23.05 -29.89
C THR A 300 6.39 21.70 -29.73
N GLU A 301 5.30 21.61 -28.97
CA GLU A 301 4.64 20.37 -28.50
C GLU A 301 5.55 19.40 -27.69
N ASN A 302 6.87 19.63 -27.74
CA ASN A 302 7.90 18.82 -27.10
C ASN A 302 8.37 19.47 -25.80
N PRO A 303 8.62 18.68 -24.74
CA PRO A 303 9.04 19.17 -23.44
C PRO A 303 10.50 19.65 -23.40
N LEU A 304 10.86 20.37 -22.35
CA LEU A 304 12.25 20.67 -22.01
C LEU A 304 12.97 19.41 -21.50
N VAL A 305 14.18 19.20 -22.02
CA VAL A 305 15.11 18.16 -21.59
C VAL A 305 16.50 18.73 -21.36
N VAL A 306 17.31 17.99 -20.61
CA VAL A 306 18.70 18.31 -20.33
C VAL A 306 19.57 17.83 -21.49
N SER A 307 20.39 18.74 -22.03
CA SER A 307 21.43 18.42 -23.00
C SER A 307 22.75 19.06 -22.54
N GLY A 308 23.72 18.21 -22.19
CA GLY A 308 24.97 18.65 -21.56
C GLY A 308 24.72 19.28 -20.18
N SER A 309 24.94 20.59 -20.06
CA SER A 309 24.73 21.35 -18.81
C SER A 309 23.60 22.38 -18.90
N THR A 310 22.80 22.33 -19.96
CA THR A 310 21.74 23.30 -20.28
C THR A 310 20.44 22.61 -20.64
N PHE A 311 19.36 23.37 -20.75
CA PHE A 311 18.06 22.86 -21.21
C PHE A 311 17.80 23.19 -22.67
N VAL A 312 17.24 22.22 -23.38
CA VAL A 312 16.82 22.34 -24.77
C VAL A 312 15.41 21.75 -24.95
N THR A 313 14.74 22.09 -26.03
CA THR A 313 13.51 21.40 -26.44
C THR A 313 13.84 19.99 -26.91
N ALA A 314 13.07 18.99 -26.46
CA ALA A 314 13.19 17.63 -26.95
C ALA A 314 12.85 17.51 -28.45
N SER A 315 13.39 16.50 -29.10
CA SER A 315 13.08 16.21 -30.51
C SER A 315 11.69 15.58 -30.72
N THR A 316 11.11 15.00 -29.67
CA THR A 316 9.82 14.31 -29.66
C THR A 316 9.04 14.70 -28.41
N SER A 317 7.71 14.51 -28.43
CA SER A 317 6.83 14.75 -27.28
C SER A 317 7.08 13.74 -26.15
N GLU A 318 7.48 12.52 -26.52
CA GLU A 318 7.91 11.44 -25.62
C GLU A 318 9.38 11.12 -25.89
N PRO A 319 10.34 11.81 -25.25
CA PRO A 319 11.76 11.48 -25.35
C PRO A 319 12.09 10.21 -24.54
N ASP A 320 13.12 9.47 -24.97
CA ASP A 320 13.56 8.24 -24.27
C ASP A 320 14.09 8.53 -22.84
N GLU A 321 14.67 9.71 -22.64
CA GLU A 321 15.19 10.20 -21.35
C GLU A 321 14.49 11.52 -20.97
N PRO A 322 13.21 11.48 -20.54
CA PRO A 322 12.51 12.67 -20.13
C PRO A 322 13.08 13.22 -18.83
N ASN A 323 13.06 14.55 -18.69
CA ASN A 323 13.27 15.21 -17.42
C ASN A 323 11.94 15.76 -16.91
N TYR A 324 11.66 15.49 -15.64
CA TYR A 324 10.46 16.00 -14.99
C TYR A 324 10.82 17.09 -13.99
N PHE A 325 9.88 17.98 -13.78
CA PHE A 325 10.00 19.14 -12.91
C PHE A 325 9.10 18.94 -11.71
N ARG A 326 9.66 19.15 -10.52
CA ARG A 326 8.91 19.20 -9.28
C ARG A 326 8.95 20.63 -8.75
N ILE A 327 7.78 21.23 -8.55
CA ILE A 327 7.62 22.63 -8.14
C ILE A 327 7.03 22.66 -6.73
N LEU A 328 7.82 23.05 -5.73
CA LEU A 328 7.48 22.86 -4.31
C LEU A 328 7.52 24.17 -3.52
N LEU A 329 6.63 24.26 -2.54
CA LEU A 329 6.74 25.19 -1.41
C LEU A 329 7.07 24.42 -0.14
N PHE A 330 8.07 24.89 0.60
CA PHE A 330 8.44 24.32 1.90
C PHE A 330 7.94 25.16 3.08
N ASP A 331 7.60 26.42 2.85
CA ASP A 331 7.15 27.39 3.86
C ASP A 331 5.62 27.33 4.08
N ILE A 332 5.12 26.10 4.26
CA ILE A 332 3.71 25.81 4.54
C ILE A 332 3.63 25.05 5.87
N ASP A 333 2.78 25.58 6.76
CA ASP A 333 2.35 24.87 7.96
C ASP A 333 1.16 23.98 7.61
N TRP A 334 1.44 22.68 7.42
CA TRP A 334 0.43 21.67 7.08
C TRP A 334 -0.31 21.16 8.31
N ASP A 335 -1.63 21.05 8.20
CA ASP A 335 -2.49 20.35 9.15
C ASP A 335 -3.14 19.14 8.47
N VAL A 336 -2.80 17.94 8.94
CA VAL A 336 -3.30 16.67 8.43
C VAL A 336 -4.09 15.98 9.53
N GLN A 337 -5.38 15.77 9.28
CA GLN A 337 -6.30 15.18 10.23
C GLN A 337 -6.84 13.86 9.69
N VAL A 338 -6.84 12.85 10.54
CA VAL A 338 -7.50 11.57 10.26
C VAL A 338 -9.00 11.71 10.45
N ILE A 339 -9.77 11.29 9.45
CA ILE A 339 -11.24 11.26 9.52
C ILE A 339 -11.69 9.92 10.10
N ASP A 340 -11.47 8.85 9.31
CA ASP A 340 -11.88 7.49 9.61
C ASP A 340 -11.08 6.48 8.77
N SER A 341 -11.18 5.21 9.16
CA SER A 341 -10.71 4.07 8.38
C SER A 341 -11.91 3.23 7.98
N GLN A 342 -11.97 2.85 6.71
CA GLN A 342 -13.02 1.98 6.18
C GLN A 342 -12.40 0.72 5.59
N PHE A 343 -13.09 -0.40 5.69
CA PHE A 343 -12.62 -1.70 5.22
C PHE A 343 -13.63 -2.32 4.27
N LEU A 344 -13.12 -3.12 3.36
CA LEU A 344 -13.94 -3.98 2.50
C LEU A 344 -13.96 -5.39 3.07
N LYS A 345 -15.12 -6.05 3.01
CA LYS A 345 -15.23 -7.44 3.45
C LYS A 345 -14.28 -8.34 2.63
N PRO A 346 -13.47 -9.18 3.29
CA PRO A 346 -12.54 -10.07 2.61
C PRO A 346 -13.29 -11.21 1.89
N ILE A 347 -12.67 -11.75 0.83
CA ILE A 347 -13.09 -13.03 0.23
C ILE A 347 -12.44 -14.14 1.04
N MET A 348 -13.24 -14.79 1.88
CA MET A 348 -12.75 -15.65 2.95
C MET A 348 -12.09 -16.93 2.42
N PRO A 349 -10.90 -17.34 2.92
CA PRO A 349 -10.32 -18.64 2.62
C PRO A 349 -11.10 -19.77 3.32
N PRO A 350 -10.92 -21.04 2.92
CA PRO A 350 -11.47 -22.16 3.67
C PRO A 350 -10.92 -22.22 5.09
N SER A 351 -11.73 -22.70 6.01
CA SER A 351 -11.31 -23.02 7.37
C SER A 351 -10.66 -24.41 7.44
N ALA A 352 -9.78 -24.63 8.41
CA ALA A 352 -9.19 -25.92 8.71
C ALA A 352 -9.36 -26.28 10.19
N THR A 353 -9.74 -27.53 10.46
CA THR A 353 -9.81 -28.07 11.83
C THR A 353 -8.50 -28.76 12.20
N ASN A 354 -7.93 -28.38 13.35
CA ASN A 354 -6.74 -28.96 13.94
C ASN A 354 -7.00 -29.36 15.40
N SER A 355 -6.11 -30.17 15.97
CA SER A 355 -6.15 -30.54 17.39
C SER A 355 -4.87 -30.13 18.10
N ALA A 356 -4.98 -29.41 19.21
CA ALA A 356 -3.87 -29.09 20.09
C ALA A 356 -3.60 -30.22 21.11
N TYR A 357 -4.63 -30.96 21.52
CA TYR A 357 -4.53 -32.19 22.28
C TYR A 357 -5.62 -33.15 21.81
N ASN A 358 -5.32 -34.45 21.68
CA ASN A 358 -6.32 -35.44 21.30
C ASN A 358 -5.88 -36.84 21.73
N SER A 359 -6.62 -37.45 22.64
CA SER A 359 -6.26 -38.72 23.24
C SER A 359 -7.44 -39.47 23.80
N THR A 360 -7.28 -40.78 24.02
CA THR A 360 -8.28 -41.61 24.71
C THR A 360 -7.69 -42.18 25.98
N LEU A 361 -8.25 -41.81 27.12
CA LEU A 361 -7.79 -42.22 28.44
C LEU A 361 -8.59 -43.42 28.93
N ARG A 362 -7.96 -44.59 29.10
CA ARG A 362 -8.63 -45.82 29.55
C ARG A 362 -8.25 -46.18 30.99
N ASN A 363 -9.24 -46.52 31.81
CA ASN A 363 -9.04 -47.01 33.17
C ASN A 363 -9.63 -48.41 33.36
N CYS A 364 -8.77 -49.43 33.39
CA CYS A 364 -9.17 -50.82 33.67
C CYS A 364 -8.97 -51.25 35.12
N SER A 365 -8.71 -50.30 36.03
CA SER A 365 -8.65 -50.56 37.47
C SER A 365 -10.04 -50.60 38.12
N SER A 366 -10.08 -50.92 39.41
CA SER A 366 -11.31 -51.02 40.21
C SER A 366 -11.77 -49.69 40.81
N GLY A 367 -10.96 -48.61 40.71
CA GLY A 367 -11.26 -47.28 41.24
C GLY A 367 -11.22 -46.19 40.17
N THR A 368 -11.75 -45.01 40.45
CA THR A 368 -11.57 -43.85 39.56
C THR A 368 -10.12 -43.37 39.64
N LEU A 369 -9.48 -43.20 38.50
CA LEU A 369 -8.13 -42.64 38.39
C LEU A 369 -8.23 -41.22 37.86
N THR A 370 -7.31 -40.36 38.25
CA THR A 370 -7.23 -38.97 37.75
C THR A 370 -5.91 -38.79 37.03
N GLN A 371 -5.93 -38.16 35.86
CA GLN A 371 -4.74 -37.82 35.10
C GLN A 371 -4.80 -36.36 34.67
N THR A 372 -3.66 -35.68 34.75
CA THR A 372 -3.49 -34.37 34.12
C THR A 372 -3.31 -34.57 32.62
N ILE A 373 -4.17 -33.95 31.83
CA ILE A 373 -4.16 -34.00 30.37
C ILE A 373 -3.96 -32.61 29.76
N GLY A 374 -3.42 -32.60 28.55
CA GLY A 374 -3.11 -31.39 27.81
C GLY A 374 -1.91 -30.62 28.36
N GLU A 375 -1.28 -29.84 27.49
CA GLU A 375 -0.31 -28.81 27.85
C GLU A 375 -0.87 -27.45 27.48
N THR A 376 -0.66 -26.45 28.33
CA THR A 376 -1.09 -25.09 28.03
C THR A 376 -0.35 -24.57 26.81
N THR A 377 -1.04 -24.56 25.68
CA THR A 377 -0.49 -24.18 24.38
C THR A 377 -1.25 -22.97 23.86
N SER A 378 -0.50 -21.97 23.40
CA SER A 378 -1.06 -20.76 22.79
C SER A 378 -0.52 -20.58 21.38
N ILE A 379 -1.37 -20.11 20.49
CA ILE A 379 -1.00 -19.71 19.14
C ILE A 379 -1.15 -18.19 19.05
N THR A 380 -0.11 -17.51 18.57
CA THR A 380 -0.15 -16.07 18.31
C THR A 380 -0.78 -15.80 16.94
N THR A 381 -1.80 -14.96 16.94
CA THR A 381 -2.35 -14.26 15.76
C THR A 381 -1.61 -12.94 15.61
N THR A 382 -1.10 -12.69 14.41
CA THR A 382 -0.46 -11.45 13.99
C THR A 382 -1.33 -10.76 12.95
N GLN A 383 -1.61 -9.48 13.18
CA GLN A 383 -2.32 -8.60 12.26
C GLN A 383 -1.32 -7.57 11.77
N THR A 384 -1.17 -7.43 10.46
CA THR A 384 -0.24 -6.47 9.84
C THR A 384 -1.00 -5.61 8.85
N ALA A 385 -1.14 -4.31 9.14
CA ALA A 385 -1.68 -3.34 8.20
C ALA A 385 -0.53 -2.68 7.42
N GLY A 386 -0.53 -2.84 6.10
CA GLY A 386 0.43 -2.22 5.20
C GLY A 386 -0.26 -1.24 4.26
N TYR A 387 0.30 -0.05 4.09
CA TYR A 387 -0.16 0.91 3.07
C TYR A 387 0.50 0.60 1.73
N GLU A 388 -0.30 0.67 0.66
CA GLU A 388 0.13 0.50 -0.72
C GLU A 388 0.36 1.85 -1.41
N GLU A 389 -0.29 2.89 -0.90
CA GLU A 389 -0.23 4.25 -1.40
C GLU A 389 0.55 5.18 -0.44
N THR A 390 1.00 6.31 -0.97
CA THR A 390 1.79 7.29 -0.23
C THR A 390 1.21 8.68 -0.38
N MET A 391 1.22 9.44 0.71
CA MET A 391 1.02 10.88 0.70
C MET A 391 2.20 11.57 1.36
N SER A 392 2.68 12.65 0.72
CA SER A 392 3.70 13.50 1.31
C SER A 392 3.41 14.97 1.06
N VAL A 393 3.81 15.79 2.01
CA VAL A 393 3.76 17.25 1.93
C VAL A 393 5.17 17.81 2.02
N SER A 394 5.43 18.89 1.31
CA SER A 394 6.72 19.59 1.40
C SER A 394 6.78 20.45 2.66
N THR A 395 7.81 20.28 3.48
CA THR A 395 8.00 21.04 4.73
C THR A 395 9.47 21.37 4.98
N THR A 396 9.73 22.51 5.61
CA THR A 396 11.05 22.89 6.15
C THR A 396 11.45 22.10 7.39
N ASN A 397 10.50 21.42 8.06
CA ASN A 397 10.79 20.61 9.25
C ASN A 397 11.56 19.34 8.87
N THR A 398 12.73 19.15 9.47
CA THR A 398 13.60 17.98 9.26
C THR A 398 13.17 16.76 10.08
N ALA A 399 12.33 16.93 11.09
CA ALA A 399 11.70 15.84 11.83
C ALA A 399 10.45 15.39 11.08
N GLY A 400 10.38 14.09 10.75
CA GLY A 400 9.25 13.49 10.05
C GLY A 400 7.95 13.79 10.77
N VAL A 401 7.04 14.51 10.11
CA VAL A 401 5.72 14.81 10.69
C VAL A 401 4.86 13.56 10.55
N GLU A 402 4.21 13.17 11.65
CA GLU A 402 3.40 11.95 11.73
C GLU A 402 1.99 12.24 12.27
N VAL A 403 1.01 11.47 11.80
CA VAL A 403 -0.36 11.47 12.32
C VAL A 403 -0.72 10.10 12.87
N SER A 404 -1.39 10.04 14.03
CA SER A 404 -1.83 8.77 14.61
C SER A 404 -3.01 8.20 13.83
N VAL A 405 -2.94 6.92 13.48
CA VAL A 405 -3.95 6.20 12.69
C VAL A 405 -4.40 4.94 13.43
N GLU A 406 -5.69 4.61 13.28
CA GLU A 406 -6.28 3.36 13.71
C GLU A 406 -6.93 2.68 12.50
N VAL A 407 -6.37 1.55 12.08
CA VAL A 407 -6.89 0.75 10.97
C VAL A 407 -7.78 -0.34 11.54
N ALA A 408 -9.09 -0.21 11.36
CA ALA A 408 -10.07 -1.20 11.78
C ALA A 408 -10.30 -2.23 10.67
N TYR A 409 -10.65 -3.45 11.07
CA TYR A 409 -11.04 -4.51 10.15
C TYR A 409 -12.21 -5.34 10.69
N GLU A 410 -12.94 -5.97 9.78
CA GLU A 410 -13.99 -6.94 10.09
C GLU A 410 -13.93 -8.11 9.12
N ALA A 411 -14.06 -9.33 9.66
CA ALA A 411 -14.20 -10.55 8.90
C ALA A 411 -15.40 -11.36 9.42
N GLU A 412 -16.09 -12.06 8.54
CA GLU A 412 -17.20 -12.94 8.89
C GLU A 412 -16.75 -14.40 8.77
N ALA A 413 -16.80 -15.15 9.86
CA ALA A 413 -16.29 -16.52 9.92
C ALA A 413 -17.32 -17.48 10.52
N LYS A 414 -17.47 -18.68 9.94
CA LYS A 414 -18.25 -19.77 10.52
C LYS A 414 -17.28 -20.76 11.21
N PHE A 415 -17.54 -21.08 12.47
CA PHE A 415 -16.80 -22.09 13.22
C PHE A 415 -17.74 -23.18 13.75
N PHE A 416 -17.26 -24.43 13.78
CA PHE A 416 -17.85 -25.61 14.44
C PHE A 416 -19.37 -25.76 14.30
N ASN A 417 -19.90 -25.65 13.07
CA ASN A 417 -21.33 -25.77 12.79
C ASN A 417 -22.24 -24.83 13.62
N SER A 418 -21.76 -23.62 13.92
CA SER A 418 -22.56 -22.58 14.61
C SER A 418 -23.79 -22.09 13.83
N GLY A 419 -24.05 -22.61 12.62
CA GLY A 419 -25.19 -22.28 11.77
C GLY A 419 -25.20 -20.86 11.18
N THR A 420 -24.45 -19.92 11.76
CA THR A 420 -24.37 -18.51 11.35
C THR A 420 -22.94 -18.01 11.38
N LYS A 421 -22.54 -17.21 10.37
CA LYS A 421 -21.25 -16.51 10.37
C LYS A 421 -21.18 -15.52 11.53
N LYS A 422 -20.07 -15.52 12.28
CA LYS A 422 -19.75 -14.61 13.37
C LYS A 422 -18.89 -13.49 12.83
N SER A 423 -19.27 -12.24 13.12
CA SER A 423 -18.44 -11.06 12.84
C SER A 423 -17.29 -10.99 13.85
N ILE A 424 -16.07 -10.85 13.34
CA ILE A 424 -14.83 -10.71 14.10
C ILE A 424 -14.23 -9.35 13.72
N LYS A 425 -14.09 -8.48 14.73
CA LYS A 425 -13.58 -7.13 14.56
C LYS A 425 -12.27 -6.96 15.33
N GLY A 426 -11.40 -6.11 14.81
CA GLY A 426 -10.19 -5.66 15.51
C GLY A 426 -9.64 -4.39 14.89
N SER A 427 -8.56 -3.88 15.46
CA SER A 427 -7.87 -2.71 14.92
C SER A 427 -6.37 -2.74 15.21
N VAL A 428 -5.61 -2.05 14.36
CA VAL A 428 -4.17 -1.83 14.50
C VAL A 428 -3.93 -0.33 14.59
N THR A 429 -3.28 0.13 15.66
CA THR A 429 -2.95 1.55 15.88
C THR A 429 -1.48 1.82 15.59
N GLY A 430 -1.19 3.03 15.10
CA GLY A 430 0.18 3.45 14.80
C GLY A 430 0.27 4.90 14.35
N SER A 431 1.32 5.22 13.61
CA SER A 431 1.53 6.54 13.02
C SER A 431 1.82 6.44 11.51
N TYR A 432 1.42 7.47 10.79
CA TYR A 432 1.67 7.65 9.36
C TYR A 432 2.57 8.87 9.14
N GLU A 433 3.79 8.67 8.63
CA GLU A 433 4.74 9.73 8.29
C GLU A 433 4.43 10.32 6.90
N TYR A 434 4.34 11.65 6.79
CA TYR A 434 3.87 12.32 5.56
C TYR A 434 4.73 13.50 5.08
N SER A 435 6.01 13.60 5.44
CA SER A 435 6.83 14.79 5.13
C SER A 435 7.92 14.58 4.07
N LYS A 436 8.10 15.54 3.16
CA LYS A 436 9.24 15.62 2.23
C LYS A 436 10.00 16.93 2.47
N THR A 437 11.33 16.87 2.55
CA THR A 437 12.18 18.06 2.72
C THR A 437 12.88 18.41 1.42
N ALA A 438 13.51 19.59 1.36
CA ALA A 438 14.24 20.05 0.19
C ALA A 438 15.39 19.10 -0.23
N THR A 439 15.94 18.34 0.72
CA THR A 439 17.09 17.44 0.52
C THR A 439 16.74 15.95 0.61
N GLU A 440 15.62 15.58 1.24
CA GLU A 440 15.25 14.18 1.50
C GLU A 440 13.78 13.86 1.15
N THR A 441 13.59 12.70 0.52
CA THR A 441 12.26 12.11 0.27
C THR A 441 11.87 11.22 1.45
N ASN A 442 11.28 11.75 2.51
CA ASN A 442 10.87 10.93 3.66
C ASN A 442 9.36 10.64 3.66
N THR A 443 8.93 9.84 2.69
CA THR A 443 7.72 9.00 2.88
C THR A 443 8.14 7.55 2.90
N LYS A 444 8.27 6.98 4.09
CA LYS A 444 8.25 5.53 4.28
C LYS A 444 6.94 5.20 4.98
N SER A 445 5.93 4.77 4.22
CA SER A 445 4.81 4.10 4.84
C SER A 445 5.35 2.85 5.56
N ARG A 446 5.28 2.85 6.89
CA ARG A 446 5.70 1.70 7.70
C ARG A 446 4.49 0.79 7.86
N SER A 447 4.71 -0.52 7.82
CA SER A 447 3.67 -1.46 8.22
C SER A 447 3.41 -1.34 9.72
N LEU A 448 2.15 -1.38 10.10
CA LEU A 448 1.69 -1.42 11.48
C LEU A 448 1.38 -2.87 11.83
N SER A 449 1.70 -3.31 13.04
CA SER A 449 1.40 -4.69 13.45
C SER A 449 0.89 -4.76 14.88
N ALA A 450 -0.09 -5.63 15.10
CA ALA A 450 -0.58 -6.02 16.41
C ALA A 450 -0.52 -7.54 16.55
N GLU A 451 -0.27 -8.02 17.77
CA GLU A 451 -0.24 -9.44 18.09
C GLU A 451 -1.26 -9.76 19.19
N GLN A 452 -1.97 -10.87 19.03
CA GLN A 452 -2.89 -11.41 20.02
C GLN A 452 -2.62 -12.90 20.20
N SER A 453 -2.51 -13.36 21.44
CA SER A 453 -2.33 -14.79 21.72
C SER A 453 -3.66 -15.47 22.03
N VAL A 454 -3.95 -16.59 21.38
CA VAL A 454 -5.13 -17.43 21.62
C VAL A 454 -4.68 -18.75 22.24
N GLN A 455 -5.22 -19.09 23.40
CA GLN A 455 -4.94 -20.35 24.08
C GLN A 455 -5.74 -21.48 23.42
N VAL A 456 -5.07 -22.49 22.87
CA VAL A 456 -5.68 -23.58 22.09
C VAL A 456 -5.71 -24.92 22.83
N SER A 457 -4.98 -25.05 23.93
CA SER A 457 -5.11 -26.17 24.87
C SER A 457 -4.80 -25.68 26.28
N VAL A 458 -5.43 -26.31 27.27
CA VAL A 458 -5.29 -26.00 28.68
C VAL A 458 -5.04 -27.28 29.45
N SER A 459 -3.99 -27.27 30.27
CA SER A 459 -3.72 -28.39 31.18
C SER A 459 -4.81 -28.49 32.25
N ARG A 460 -5.40 -29.69 32.40
CA ARG A 460 -6.49 -29.94 33.36
C ARG A 460 -6.46 -31.37 33.88
N GLU A 461 -6.97 -31.58 35.09
CA GLU A 461 -7.16 -32.92 35.64
C GLU A 461 -8.49 -33.53 35.17
N LEU A 462 -8.44 -34.78 34.72
CA LEU A 462 -9.60 -35.51 34.25
C LEU A 462 -9.71 -36.84 35.00
N GLY A 463 -10.87 -37.09 35.60
CA GLY A 463 -11.18 -38.33 36.30
C GLY A 463 -11.78 -39.36 35.36
N VAL A 464 -11.17 -40.53 35.23
CA VAL A 464 -11.64 -41.65 34.39
C VAL A 464 -12.23 -42.73 35.31
N PRO A 465 -13.55 -43.01 35.25
CA PRO A 465 -14.19 -44.05 36.05
C PRO A 465 -13.65 -45.46 35.76
N PRO A 466 -13.77 -46.41 36.70
CA PRO A 466 -13.29 -47.78 36.51
C PRO A 466 -14.06 -48.51 35.41
N GLY A 467 -13.34 -49.27 34.58
CA GLY A 467 -13.90 -50.05 33.46
C GLY A 467 -14.36 -49.22 32.25
N THR A 468 -13.98 -47.94 32.19
CA THR A 468 -14.37 -47.00 31.13
C THR A 468 -13.15 -46.39 30.44
N ALA A 469 -13.37 -45.73 29.31
CA ALA A 469 -12.42 -44.79 28.74
C ALA A 469 -13.10 -43.45 28.45
N ILE A 470 -12.33 -42.37 28.43
CA ILE A 470 -12.78 -41.04 28.04
C ILE A 470 -11.89 -40.57 26.89
N SER A 471 -12.48 -40.32 25.74
CA SER A 471 -11.80 -39.61 24.65
C SER A 471 -11.94 -38.13 24.86
N VAL A 472 -10.83 -37.40 24.77
CA VAL A 472 -10.76 -35.98 25.04
C VAL A 472 -9.92 -35.31 23.97
N ALA A 473 -10.44 -34.21 23.42
CA ALA A 473 -9.74 -33.43 22.43
C ALA A 473 -9.91 -31.93 22.69
N ASP A 474 -8.81 -31.21 22.62
CA ASP A 474 -8.79 -29.77 22.45
C ASP A 474 -8.58 -29.50 20.95
N ILE A 475 -9.65 -29.07 20.29
CA ILE A 475 -9.68 -28.80 18.86
C ILE A 475 -9.77 -27.30 18.63
N TYR A 476 -9.26 -26.86 17.50
CA TYR A 476 -9.40 -25.49 17.06
C TYR A 476 -9.62 -25.44 15.56
N GLN A 477 -10.46 -24.50 15.12
CA GLN A 477 -10.64 -24.19 13.72
C GLN A 477 -9.95 -22.88 13.43
N GLN A 478 -9.33 -22.80 12.25
CA GLN A 478 -8.64 -21.60 11.84
C GLN A 478 -8.87 -21.24 10.38
N TYR A 479 -8.94 -19.94 10.13
CA TYR A 479 -8.75 -19.35 8.80
C TYR A 479 -7.33 -18.80 8.73
N GLN A 480 -6.67 -18.89 7.59
CA GLN A 480 -5.28 -18.42 7.43
C GLN A 480 -5.16 -17.38 6.33
N ASN A 481 -4.24 -16.42 6.51
CA ASN A 481 -3.87 -15.42 5.51
C ASN A 481 -5.08 -14.64 4.97
N ILE A 482 -5.91 -14.11 5.86
CA ILE A 482 -7.06 -13.28 5.48
C ILE A 482 -6.53 -11.90 5.10
N LYS A 483 -6.88 -11.44 3.90
CA LYS A 483 -6.56 -10.09 3.42
C LYS A 483 -7.81 -9.22 3.50
N VAL A 484 -7.78 -8.19 4.33
CA VAL A 484 -8.86 -7.20 4.45
C VAL A 484 -8.36 -5.88 3.84
N PRO A 485 -8.83 -5.50 2.64
CA PRO A 485 -8.54 -4.19 2.07
C PRO A 485 -9.10 -3.10 2.97
N PHE A 486 -8.34 -2.01 3.12
CA PHE A 486 -8.78 -0.85 3.86
C PHE A 486 -8.35 0.44 3.18
N VAL A 487 -9.04 1.51 3.54
CA VAL A 487 -8.72 2.87 3.16
C VAL A 487 -8.68 3.74 4.40
N GLN A 488 -7.66 4.58 4.49
CA GLN A 488 -7.53 5.62 5.51
C GLN A 488 -7.86 6.97 4.88
N ARG A 489 -8.78 7.71 5.49
CA ARG A 489 -9.21 9.02 5.03
C ARG A 489 -8.57 10.15 5.83
N PHE A 490 -8.16 11.19 5.11
CA PHE A 490 -7.50 12.36 5.68
C PHE A 490 -8.11 13.65 5.12
N ILE A 491 -8.22 14.67 5.97
CA ILE A 491 -8.39 16.06 5.55
C ILE A 491 -7.03 16.73 5.64
N ILE A 492 -6.64 17.43 4.59
CA ILE A 492 -5.42 18.23 4.57
C ILE A 492 -5.75 19.68 4.32
N SER A 493 -5.23 20.54 5.19
CA SER A 493 -5.23 21.99 5.04
C SER A 493 -3.82 22.54 5.28
N GLY A 494 -3.58 23.80 4.93
CA GLY A 494 -2.29 24.43 5.17
C GLY A 494 -2.37 25.94 5.23
N LYS A 495 -1.39 26.56 5.87
CA LYS A 495 -1.22 28.02 5.91
C LYS A 495 0.19 28.40 5.47
N TYR A 496 0.33 29.54 4.80
CA TYR A 496 1.66 30.08 4.51
C TYR A 496 2.32 30.60 5.78
N GLN A 497 3.60 30.30 5.99
CA GLN A 497 4.32 30.73 7.19
C GLN A 497 4.52 32.25 7.27
N ASP A 498 4.65 32.92 6.10
CA ASP A 498 4.97 34.35 6.02
C ASP A 498 3.81 35.26 6.44
N ASP A 499 2.58 34.95 6.01
CA ASP A 499 1.41 35.80 6.21
C ASP A 499 0.26 35.12 6.98
N ASN A 500 0.40 33.83 7.29
CA ASN A 500 -0.59 32.99 7.96
C ASN A 500 -1.96 32.94 7.25
N SER A 501 -1.99 33.23 5.94
CA SER A 501 -3.15 33.04 5.10
C SER A 501 -3.34 31.56 4.72
N ASP A 502 -4.59 31.14 4.57
CA ASP A 502 -4.94 29.76 4.21
C ASP A 502 -4.59 29.48 2.74
N LEU A 503 -4.06 28.28 2.47
CA LEU A 503 -3.96 27.77 1.11
C LEU A 503 -5.36 27.41 0.61
N THR A 504 -5.64 27.67 -0.66
CA THR A 504 -6.86 27.18 -1.30
C THR A 504 -6.77 25.68 -1.57
N GLY A 505 -7.91 25.00 -1.67
CA GLY A 505 -7.96 23.57 -2.01
C GLY A 505 -7.24 23.24 -3.33
N GLN A 506 -7.29 24.14 -4.32
CA GLN A 506 -6.59 23.96 -5.61
C GLN A 506 -5.06 24.11 -5.48
N GLU A 507 -4.58 25.01 -4.63
CA GLU A 507 -3.15 25.13 -4.32
C GLU A 507 -2.66 23.89 -3.57
N ILE A 508 -3.44 23.40 -2.59
CA ILE A 508 -3.12 22.17 -1.85
C ILE A 508 -3.05 20.97 -2.80
N LEU A 509 -4.06 20.79 -3.65
CA LEU A 509 -4.10 19.75 -4.67
C LEU A 509 -2.85 19.78 -5.57
N THR A 510 -2.49 20.97 -6.05
CA THR A 510 -1.31 21.18 -6.90
C THR A 510 -0.03 20.78 -6.17
N GLN A 511 0.14 21.21 -4.91
CA GLN A 511 1.31 20.84 -4.11
C GLN A 511 1.38 19.32 -3.84
N PHE A 512 0.25 18.67 -3.59
CA PHE A 512 0.19 17.20 -3.44
C PHE A 512 0.58 16.47 -4.72
N ALA A 513 0.09 16.96 -5.87
CA ALA A 513 0.42 16.40 -7.16
C ALA A 513 1.93 16.49 -7.44
N PHE A 514 2.58 17.62 -7.12
CA PHE A 514 4.05 17.74 -7.19
C PHE A 514 4.78 16.84 -6.20
N ASN A 515 4.19 16.54 -5.04
CA ASN A 515 4.80 15.69 -4.02
C ASN A 515 4.70 14.18 -4.29
N SER A 516 4.29 13.76 -5.49
CA SER A 516 4.14 12.35 -5.87
C SER A 516 3.07 11.61 -5.06
N PHE A 517 1.98 12.30 -4.71
CA PHE A 517 0.82 11.65 -4.09
C PHE A 517 0.28 10.52 -4.98
N THR A 518 0.08 9.34 -4.40
CA THR A 518 -0.42 8.15 -5.12
C THR A 518 -1.78 7.67 -4.62
N GLY A 519 -2.39 8.36 -3.65
CA GLY A 519 -3.77 8.08 -3.23
C GLY A 519 -4.81 8.70 -4.15
N VAL A 520 -6.06 8.80 -3.68
CA VAL A 520 -7.17 9.41 -4.41
C VAL A 520 -7.68 10.64 -3.67
N VAL A 521 -7.88 11.73 -4.40
CA VAL A 521 -8.55 12.94 -3.91
C VAL A 521 -10.06 12.73 -4.04
N THR A 522 -10.78 12.78 -2.92
CA THR A 522 -12.24 12.55 -2.87
C THR A 522 -13.02 13.86 -2.90
N GLU A 523 -12.43 14.95 -2.38
CA GLU A 523 -13.03 16.28 -2.37
C GLU A 523 -11.95 17.37 -2.44
N VAL A 524 -12.26 18.46 -3.13
CA VAL A 524 -11.47 19.70 -3.13
C VAL A 524 -12.36 20.82 -2.56
N GLY A 525 -12.11 21.18 -1.30
CA GLY A 525 -12.80 22.26 -0.61
C GLY A 525 -12.24 23.64 -0.98
N ILE A 526 -12.70 24.68 -0.27
CA ILE A 526 -12.19 26.04 -0.47
C ILE A 526 -10.74 26.16 0.02
N ASP A 527 -10.44 25.58 1.17
CA ASP A 527 -9.18 25.69 1.93
C ASP A 527 -8.63 24.34 2.41
N PHE A 528 -9.18 23.23 1.87
CA PHE A 528 -8.74 21.88 2.21
C PHE A 528 -8.91 20.93 1.01
N ILE A 529 -8.27 19.76 1.09
CA ILE A 529 -8.62 18.59 0.28
C ILE A 529 -8.94 17.41 1.19
N GLU A 530 -9.84 16.55 0.75
CA GLU A 530 -10.03 15.21 1.32
C GLU A 530 -9.32 14.19 0.42
N VAL A 531 -8.54 13.31 1.05
CA VAL A 531 -7.85 12.24 0.34
C VAL A 531 -8.01 10.90 1.04
N THR A 532 -7.80 9.86 0.25
CA THR A 532 -7.76 8.48 0.70
C THR A 532 -6.41 7.85 0.38
N VAL A 533 -5.89 7.04 1.31
CA VAL A 533 -4.72 6.19 1.12
C VAL A 533 -5.12 4.75 1.39
N ARG A 534 -4.95 3.89 0.40
CA ARG A 534 -5.31 2.47 0.46
C ARG A 534 -4.19 1.62 1.06
N GLY A 535 -4.60 0.53 1.69
CA GLY A 535 -3.72 -0.54 2.14
C GLY A 535 -4.46 -1.85 2.32
N THR A 536 -3.72 -2.86 2.78
CA THR A 536 -4.26 -4.18 3.08
C THR A 536 -3.85 -4.60 4.49
N THR A 537 -4.82 -5.06 5.28
CA THR A 537 -4.57 -5.73 6.55
C THR A 537 -4.48 -7.23 6.33
N ILE A 538 -3.35 -7.83 6.68
CA ILE A 538 -3.13 -9.27 6.64
C ILE A 538 -3.30 -9.81 8.06
N ILE A 539 -4.26 -10.71 8.23
CA ILE A 539 -4.47 -11.48 9.46
C ILE A 539 -3.92 -12.88 9.20
N ASP A 540 -2.81 -13.23 9.87
CA ASP A 540 -2.14 -14.50 9.62
C ASP A 540 -3.05 -15.70 9.94
N ARG A 541 -3.85 -15.60 11.01
CA ARG A 541 -4.85 -16.58 11.41
C ARG A 541 -5.97 -16.01 12.29
N LEU A 542 -7.19 -16.47 12.07
CA LEU A 542 -8.31 -16.33 13.02
C LEU A 542 -8.63 -17.70 13.60
N ILE A 543 -8.67 -17.82 14.93
CA ILE A 543 -8.81 -19.11 15.64
C ILE A 543 -10.04 -19.07 16.55
N GLU A 544 -10.82 -20.16 16.55
CA GLU A 544 -11.82 -20.49 17.56
C GLU A 544 -11.53 -21.89 18.09
N THR A 545 -11.79 -22.13 19.38
CA THR A 545 -11.41 -23.38 20.08
C THR A 545 -12.63 -24.09 20.64
N SER A 546 -12.64 -25.43 20.62
CA SER A 546 -13.60 -26.26 21.35
C SER A 546 -12.88 -27.35 22.12
N THR A 547 -13.48 -27.78 23.22
CA THR A 547 -13.03 -28.96 23.99
C THR A 547 -14.13 -30.00 23.95
N GLU A 548 -13.80 -31.18 23.46
CA GLU A 548 -14.71 -32.31 23.31
C GLU A 548 -14.31 -33.44 24.26
N THR A 549 -15.29 -34.02 24.94
CA THR A 549 -15.11 -35.20 25.80
C THR A 549 -16.20 -36.23 25.53
N ARG A 550 -15.82 -37.49 25.30
CA ARG A 550 -16.73 -38.60 25.01
C ARG A 550 -16.42 -39.79 25.90
N ASP A 551 -17.45 -40.25 26.63
CA ASP A 551 -17.35 -41.45 27.43
C ASP A 551 -17.49 -42.71 26.56
N ILE A 552 -16.62 -43.69 26.80
CA ILE A 552 -16.61 -45.00 26.17
C ILE A 552 -16.84 -46.05 27.25
N ALA A 553 -18.07 -46.56 27.31
CA ALA A 553 -18.44 -47.63 28.24
C ALA A 553 -17.79 -48.97 27.83
N ASN A 554 -17.44 -49.80 28.82
CA ASN A 554 -16.87 -51.14 28.62
C ASN A 554 -15.56 -51.17 27.82
N ALA A 555 -14.73 -50.12 27.91
CA ALA A 555 -13.49 -49.99 27.13
C ALA A 555 -12.38 -51.02 27.48
N CYS A 556 -12.61 -51.83 28.53
CA CYS A 556 -11.68 -52.81 29.07
C CYS A 556 -12.10 -54.27 28.79
N ASN A 557 -13.20 -54.49 28.06
CA ASN A 557 -13.73 -55.82 27.73
C ASN A 557 -13.44 -56.23 26.29
#